data_AF-A0A1I8EUK3-F1
#
_entry.id   AF-A0A1I8EUK3-F1
#
_cell.length_a   1.000
_cell.length_b   1.000
_cell.length_c   1.000
_cell.angle_alpha   90.00
_cell.angle_beta   90.00
_cell.angle_gamma   90.00
#
_symmetry.space_group_name_H-M   'P 1'
#
loop_
_entity.id
_entity.type
_entity.pdbx_description
1 polymer ?
#
loop_
_entity_poly.entity_id
_entity_poly.type
_entity_poly.pdbx_seq_one_letter_code
_entity_poly.pdbx_strand_id
1 'polypeptide(L)'
;MDQISDSAKTHHPGQCNSRPNAIIGLRVVQIKIIWKDSVKMFLSAIQKCCSAFACTSTLAPGTASHSGLHLQSDSVPFDQCHSIDACLKTEPSFKRNSHGLQNEKSLVMKNFPEYPENDKFRIPRENSEKHPEKRNLAQSISRKEFYVRENEVKMARNTGIGIGDEKMETYLMNALLSKSPDGSTLNGMNIAVFDLHSRRFVERLLNAGVSSLSIIETSQCEAQKAKEYTGKIRKKKGLIVGAYRANMESLFPLCTRKKQIIFPAKLLFANQQLMKSAVNPFKLLKESAAQVDDESGNKQRFAPIIIGCLPTASQQSNMLTSMIFNLIMHLCAVKKDTMFQYGAVQLITFLSAGNFVLATCAMDPNMQFVSNGIKHKSWLLNKLFAVKPLSGYSGFPHNAFSPPFPLSSSFSYEKKFNSIGIRNENLYGVTIEPRNEIDIGNLNLLVSSNEEILMKYAFWITFTGKMTAKTKVAQKLREWLPKANIDLSSLVESDAKVADLKLEDFDKIFSLLHMELNDDFTHIGELRNFYAHFRPAIENAKFAD
;
A
#
# COMPACT_ATOMS: atom_id res chain seq x y z
N MET A 1 75.60 27.86 -13.61
CA MET A 1 76.22 28.54 -14.76
C MET A 1 75.35 28.29 -15.96
N ASP A 2 74.68 29.36 -16.39
CA ASP A 2 74.41 29.75 -17.78
C ASP A 2 73.84 28.71 -18.76
N GLN A 3 72.53 28.82 -18.97
CA GLN A 3 71.88 29.36 -20.18
C GLN A 3 72.59 29.31 -21.56
N ILE A 4 71.74 29.18 -22.60
CA ILE A 4 71.91 29.58 -24.03
C ILE A 4 72.59 28.50 -24.90
N SER A 5 72.22 28.18 -26.14
CA SER A 5 71.06 28.36 -27.05
C SER A 5 71.52 27.71 -28.36
N ASP A 6 70.63 27.27 -29.25
CA ASP A 6 70.91 27.53 -30.67
C ASP A 6 69.67 27.57 -31.55
N SER A 7 69.82 28.34 -32.62
CA SER A 7 68.77 28.99 -33.41
C SER A 7 68.82 28.58 -34.87
N ALA A 8 67.71 28.70 -35.62
CA ALA A 8 67.75 29.06 -37.05
C ALA A 8 66.38 29.45 -37.67
N LYS A 9 66.26 30.76 -37.99
CA LYS A 9 65.94 31.36 -39.32
C LYS A 9 64.54 31.16 -39.96
N THR A 10 63.62 32.14 -39.93
CA THR A 10 63.42 33.35 -40.79
C THR A 10 62.81 33.12 -42.18
N HIS A 11 61.57 33.62 -42.41
CA HIS A 11 61.23 34.62 -43.45
C HIS A 11 59.75 35.11 -43.36
N HIS A 12 59.58 36.44 -43.29
CA HIS A 12 58.38 37.26 -43.48
C HIS A 12 58.69 38.23 -44.67
N PRO A 13 57.74 38.85 -45.41
CA PRO A 13 56.80 39.90 -44.91
C PRO A 13 55.43 39.92 -45.65
N GLY A 14 54.41 40.72 -45.36
CA GLY A 14 54.14 41.79 -44.40
C GLY A 14 52.83 42.49 -44.81
N GLN A 15 52.05 43.01 -43.86
CA GLN A 15 51.49 44.37 -43.85
C GLN A 15 50.53 44.57 -42.66
N CYS A 16 50.72 45.72 -42.00
CA CYS A 16 50.06 46.21 -40.80
C CYS A 16 48.61 46.69 -41.05
N ASN A 17 47.72 46.55 -40.06
CA ASN A 17 47.33 47.68 -39.18
C ASN A 17 46.15 47.38 -38.22
N SER A 18 46.30 47.91 -37.00
CA SER A 18 45.28 48.46 -36.06
C SER A 18 44.11 47.62 -35.51
N ARG A 19 44.04 47.58 -34.16
CA ARG A 19 42.92 47.20 -33.24
C ARG A 19 41.63 48.04 -33.47
N PRO A 20 40.47 47.92 -32.75
CA PRO A 20 40.02 47.01 -31.65
C PRO A 20 38.53 46.50 -31.76
N ASN A 21 38.07 45.74 -30.75
CA ASN A 21 36.68 45.54 -30.25
C ASN A 21 35.55 45.10 -31.21
N ALA A 22 34.84 43.99 -30.88
CA ALA A 22 33.37 43.98 -30.77
C ALA A 22 32.80 42.62 -30.33
N ILE A 23 31.98 42.70 -29.28
CA ILE A 23 30.90 41.78 -28.91
C ILE A 23 29.89 41.69 -30.07
N ILE A 24 29.56 40.50 -30.59
CA ILE A 24 28.37 40.28 -31.43
C ILE A 24 27.69 38.95 -31.10
N GLY A 25 26.61 39.06 -30.31
CA GLY A 25 25.27 38.53 -30.60
C GLY A 25 25.09 37.07 -31.00
N LEU A 26 24.79 36.22 -30.01
CA LEU A 26 23.99 35.02 -30.22
C LEU A 26 22.54 35.44 -30.54
N ARG A 27 22.12 35.24 -31.79
CA ARG A 27 20.73 35.41 -32.23
C ARG A 27 19.83 34.43 -31.47
N VAL A 28 18.91 34.99 -30.68
CA VAL A 28 17.72 34.28 -30.22
C VAL A 28 16.84 33.99 -31.44
N VAL A 29 16.79 32.74 -31.87
CA VAL A 29 15.77 32.27 -32.81
C VAL A 29 14.52 31.96 -31.97
N GLN A 30 13.55 32.87 -31.98
CA GLN A 30 12.18 32.57 -31.55
C GLN A 30 11.59 31.56 -32.53
N ILE A 31 11.53 30.29 -32.15
CA ILE A 31 10.70 29.29 -32.84
C ILE A 31 9.25 29.55 -32.42
N LYS A 32 8.53 30.30 -33.25
CA LYS A 32 7.08 30.46 -33.16
C LYS A 32 6.44 29.19 -33.71
N ILE A 33 6.14 28.22 -32.84
CA ILE A 33 5.37 27.02 -33.20
C ILE A 33 3.92 27.45 -33.45
N ILE A 34 3.53 27.47 -34.72
CA ILE A 34 2.18 27.79 -35.18
C ILE A 34 1.30 26.55 -34.94
N TRP A 35 0.43 26.61 -33.93
CA TRP A 35 -0.67 25.66 -33.74
C TRP A 35 -1.83 26.05 -34.66
N LYS A 36 -1.91 25.47 -35.87
CA LYS A 36 -3.08 25.68 -36.75
C LYS A 36 -3.82 24.40 -37.17
N ASP A 37 -3.19 23.22 -37.06
CA ASP A 37 -3.80 21.98 -37.57
C ASP A 37 -4.43 21.10 -36.48
N SER A 38 -3.98 21.17 -35.23
CA SER A 38 -4.57 20.39 -34.11
C SER A 38 -5.95 20.89 -33.69
N VAL A 39 -6.29 22.16 -33.96
CA VAL A 39 -7.59 22.77 -33.60
C VAL A 39 -8.70 22.37 -34.60
N LYS A 40 -8.35 22.11 -35.87
CA LYS A 40 -9.31 21.63 -36.87
C LYS A 40 -9.79 20.20 -36.60
N MET A 41 -8.90 19.32 -36.11
CA MET A 41 -9.30 17.96 -35.70
C MET A 41 -10.17 17.97 -34.44
N PHE A 42 -9.92 18.87 -33.49
CA PHE A 42 -10.72 19.00 -32.26
C PHE A 42 -12.12 19.57 -32.53
N LEU A 43 -12.26 20.56 -33.43
CA LEU A 43 -13.56 21.12 -33.82
C LEU A 43 -14.37 20.16 -34.69
N SER A 44 -13.74 19.38 -35.59
CA SER A 44 -14.43 18.37 -36.39
C SER A 44 -15.00 17.21 -35.56
N ALA A 45 -14.37 16.87 -34.42
CA ALA A 45 -14.85 15.84 -33.51
C ALA A 45 -16.04 16.32 -32.66
N ILE A 46 -16.04 17.59 -32.27
CA ILE A 46 -17.15 18.20 -31.52
C ILE A 46 -18.36 18.42 -32.45
N GLN A 47 -18.16 18.84 -33.69
CA GLN A 47 -19.26 19.10 -34.64
C GLN A 47 -19.98 17.82 -35.12
N LYS A 48 -19.30 16.66 -35.09
CA LYS A 48 -19.92 15.34 -35.35
C LYS A 48 -20.70 14.79 -34.15
N CYS A 49 -20.43 15.24 -32.92
CA CYS A 49 -21.22 14.86 -31.75
C CYS A 49 -22.51 15.69 -31.62
N CYS A 50 -22.51 16.95 -32.06
CA CYS A 50 -23.69 17.82 -31.97
C CYS A 50 -24.76 17.56 -33.04
N SER A 51 -24.45 16.84 -34.13
CA SER A 51 -25.41 16.53 -35.20
C SER A 51 -26.14 15.20 -35.02
N ALA A 52 -25.75 14.39 -34.03
CA ALA A 52 -26.36 13.09 -33.74
C ALA A 52 -27.38 13.11 -32.58
N PHE A 53 -27.61 14.26 -31.94
CA PHE A 53 -28.57 14.42 -30.84
C PHE A 53 -29.88 15.16 -31.21
N ALA A 54 -30.01 15.61 -32.45
CA ALA A 54 -31.28 16.13 -32.96
C ALA A 54 -32.07 14.99 -33.62
N CYS A 55 -32.79 14.22 -32.80
CA CYS A 55 -34.02 13.46 -33.12
C CYS A 55 -34.14 12.27 -32.16
N THR A 56 -34.79 12.49 -31.01
CA THR A 56 -35.81 11.61 -30.40
C THR A 56 -35.97 12.01 -28.93
N SER A 57 -37.01 12.80 -28.63
CA SER A 57 -37.93 12.52 -27.52
C SER A 57 -38.94 13.66 -27.42
N THR A 58 -40.17 13.32 -27.78
CA THR A 58 -41.38 14.09 -27.55
C THR A 58 -41.66 14.18 -26.05
N LEU A 59 -41.90 15.41 -25.59
CA LEU A 59 -42.32 15.78 -24.25
C LEU A 59 -43.75 15.30 -23.94
N ALA A 60 -43.96 14.87 -22.70
CA ALA A 60 -45.23 14.99 -21.98
C ALA A 60 -44.92 15.64 -20.61
N PRO A 61 -45.56 16.78 -20.23
CA PRO A 61 -45.20 17.53 -19.03
C PRO A 61 -46.17 17.30 -17.86
N GLY A 62 -45.64 17.46 -16.64
CA GLY A 62 -46.40 17.63 -15.39
C GLY A 62 -45.43 17.78 -14.22
N THR A 63 -44.87 18.97 -14.00
CA THR A 63 -45.31 20.07 -13.10
C THR A 63 -45.02 19.88 -11.62
N ALA A 64 -44.37 20.94 -11.09
CA ALA A 64 -44.36 21.46 -9.71
C ALA A 64 -43.39 20.81 -8.70
N SER A 65 -42.74 21.53 -7.80
CA SER A 65 -42.17 22.89 -7.70
C SER A 65 -41.58 23.01 -6.28
N HIS A 66 -40.66 23.97 -6.11
CA HIS A 66 -40.19 24.56 -4.84
C HIS A 66 -39.21 23.79 -3.97
N SER A 67 -38.30 24.39 -3.20
CA SER A 67 -37.55 25.67 -3.12
C SER A 67 -37.08 25.68 -1.66
N GLY A 68 -35.78 25.83 -1.42
CA GLY A 68 -35.19 25.64 -0.09
C GLY A 68 -35.47 26.75 0.92
N LEU A 69 -34.87 26.64 2.10
CA LEU A 69 -34.32 27.77 2.86
C LEU A 69 -33.46 27.31 4.06
N HIS A 70 -32.53 28.20 4.36
CA HIS A 70 -31.45 28.25 5.35
C HIS A 70 -31.97 28.58 6.77
N LEU A 71 -31.28 28.14 7.85
CA LEU A 71 -31.09 28.80 9.17
C LEU A 71 -30.39 27.78 10.12
N GLN A 72 -29.11 27.91 10.48
CA GLN A 72 -28.43 28.76 11.48
C GLN A 72 -28.83 28.49 12.96
N SER A 73 -27.81 28.01 13.71
CA SER A 73 -27.48 28.15 15.15
C SER A 73 -28.56 28.14 16.24
N ASP A 74 -28.39 27.30 17.27
CA ASP A 74 -28.03 27.78 18.63
C ASP A 74 -27.62 26.66 19.60
N SER A 75 -26.87 27.10 20.61
CA SER A 75 -26.15 26.35 21.65
C SER A 75 -26.93 26.13 22.95
N VAL A 76 -26.22 25.61 23.97
CA VAL A 76 -26.45 25.49 25.43
C VAL A 76 -27.07 24.15 25.96
N PRO A 77 -26.84 23.73 27.24
CA PRO A 77 -25.91 22.64 27.57
C PRO A 77 -26.43 21.61 28.63
N PHE A 78 -25.56 20.67 29.02
CA PHE A 78 -25.56 19.84 30.26
C PHE A 78 -26.79 18.97 30.59
N ASP A 79 -26.57 17.65 30.74
CA ASP A 79 -26.86 16.99 32.02
C ASP A 79 -26.09 15.69 32.27
N GLN A 80 -26.00 15.39 33.56
CA GLN A 80 -25.12 14.46 34.27
C GLN A 80 -25.38 12.97 34.02
N CYS A 81 -24.35 12.13 34.19
CA CYS A 81 -24.57 10.75 34.64
C CYS A 81 -23.48 10.28 35.60
N HIS A 82 -23.94 9.66 36.67
CA HIS A 82 -23.30 9.49 37.96
C HIS A 82 -22.25 8.37 38.02
N SER A 83 -21.30 8.60 38.92
CA SER A 83 -20.44 7.62 39.56
C SER A 83 -21.24 6.50 40.24
N ILE A 84 -20.81 5.25 40.07
CA ILE A 84 -21.07 4.18 41.04
C ILE A 84 -19.71 3.59 41.41
N ASP A 85 -19.34 3.85 42.67
CA ASP A 85 -18.21 3.29 43.38
C ASP A 85 -18.80 2.38 44.46
N ALA A 86 -18.47 1.09 44.46
CA ALA A 86 -18.64 0.19 45.61
C ALA A 86 -17.88 -1.14 45.42
N CYS A 87 -16.70 -1.18 46.04
CA CYS A 87 -16.09 -2.29 46.79
C CYS A 87 -16.24 -3.75 46.30
N LEU A 88 -15.10 -4.44 46.19
CA LEU A 88 -14.71 -5.44 47.20
C LEU A 88 -13.20 -5.70 47.18
N LYS A 89 -12.60 -5.58 48.37
CA LYS A 89 -11.21 -5.90 48.73
C LYS A 89 -10.95 -7.39 48.57
N THR A 90 -9.74 -7.75 48.11
CA THR A 90 -9.00 -8.92 48.60
C THR A 90 -7.55 -8.82 48.10
N GLU A 91 -6.61 -8.53 49.00
CA GLU A 91 -5.20 -8.85 48.80
C GLU A 91 -5.01 -10.37 48.88
N PRO A 92 -3.96 -10.89 48.22
CA PRO A 92 -2.91 -11.44 49.06
C PRO A 92 -1.50 -11.05 48.60
N SER A 93 -0.71 -10.61 49.58
CA SER A 93 0.74 -10.55 49.58
C SER A 93 1.36 -11.94 49.40
N PHE A 94 2.39 -12.09 48.57
CA PHE A 94 3.46 -13.06 48.85
C PHE A 94 4.82 -12.60 48.29
N LYS A 95 5.84 -13.04 49.03
CA LYS A 95 7.15 -12.44 49.22
C LYS A 95 8.11 -12.58 48.03
N ARG A 96 8.92 -11.53 47.90
CA ARG A 96 10.26 -11.46 47.31
C ARG A 96 11.15 -12.56 47.90
N ASN A 97 11.80 -13.36 47.06
CA ASN A 97 13.03 -14.06 47.43
C ASN A 97 14.05 -13.94 46.30
N SER A 98 15.24 -13.54 46.71
CA SER A 98 16.42 -13.19 45.94
C SER A 98 17.50 -14.24 46.16
N HIS A 99 17.96 -14.88 45.09
CA HIS A 99 19.28 -15.50 44.92
C HIS A 99 19.47 -15.62 43.39
N GLY A 100 20.48 -15.09 42.70
CA GLY A 100 21.82 -14.74 43.11
C GLY A 100 22.80 -15.87 42.82
N LEU A 101 23.16 -16.09 41.54
CA LEU A 101 24.39 -16.79 41.16
C LEU A 101 24.84 -16.39 39.75
N GLN A 102 26.15 -16.21 39.65
CA GLN A 102 26.91 -15.51 38.61
C GLN A 102 27.36 -16.43 37.47
N ASN A 103 27.74 -15.79 36.36
CA ASN A 103 28.77 -16.13 35.37
C ASN A 103 28.61 -17.41 34.54
N GLU A 104 28.55 -17.27 33.21
CA GLU A 104 29.74 -17.44 32.37
C GLU A 104 29.48 -17.00 30.91
N LYS A 105 30.51 -16.39 30.31
CA LYS A 105 30.61 -16.11 28.88
C LYS A 105 30.96 -17.41 28.16
N SER A 106 30.32 -17.71 27.03
CA SER A 106 30.94 -18.52 25.98
C SER A 106 30.38 -18.16 24.61
N LEU A 107 31.32 -17.92 23.71
CA LEU A 107 31.17 -17.53 22.31
C LEU A 107 31.27 -18.81 21.48
N VAL A 108 30.20 -19.26 20.83
CA VAL A 108 30.28 -20.34 19.82
C VAL A 108 29.37 -20.04 18.65
N MET A 109 29.98 -19.65 17.52
CA MET A 109 29.44 -19.89 16.19
C MET A 109 29.41 -21.40 15.95
N LYS A 110 28.28 -21.93 15.46
CA LYS A 110 28.20 -22.75 14.24
C LYS A 110 26.80 -23.33 14.00
N ASN A 111 26.36 -23.09 12.76
CA ASN A 111 25.65 -23.97 11.84
C ASN A 111 24.16 -24.30 12.06
N PHE A 112 23.42 -23.99 10.99
CA PHE A 112 22.07 -24.44 10.67
C PHE A 112 21.90 -25.96 10.81
N PRO A 113 20.71 -26.47 11.19
CA PRO A 113 20.38 -27.87 10.97
C PRO A 113 19.76 -28.05 9.57
N GLU A 114 20.44 -28.84 8.75
CA GLU A 114 19.87 -29.59 7.62
C GLU A 114 18.77 -30.54 8.11
N TYR A 115 17.70 -30.66 7.32
CA TYR A 115 16.63 -31.65 7.53
C TYR A 115 17.12 -33.05 7.13
N PRO A 116 16.83 -34.11 7.91
CA PRO A 116 17.00 -35.47 7.43
C PRO A 116 15.76 -35.94 6.64
N GLU A 117 16.03 -36.46 5.46
CA GLU A 117 15.11 -37.20 4.60
C GLU A 117 14.69 -38.52 5.26
N ASN A 118 13.40 -38.84 5.06
CA ASN A 118 12.79 -40.17 4.91
C ASN A 118 13.43 -41.35 5.65
N ASP A 119 12.77 -41.78 6.73
CA ASP A 119 12.79 -43.19 7.10
C ASP A 119 11.39 -43.78 7.31
N LYS A 120 11.22 -44.94 6.70
CA LYS A 120 9.97 -45.69 6.54
C LYS A 120 9.52 -46.26 7.88
N PHE A 121 8.32 -45.89 8.34
CA PHE A 121 7.59 -46.69 9.33
C PHE A 121 6.25 -47.17 8.78
N ARG A 122 6.17 -48.51 8.64
CA ARG A 122 4.98 -49.29 8.32
C ARG A 122 3.94 -49.11 9.42
N ILE A 123 2.72 -48.75 9.02
CA ILE A 123 1.52 -48.77 9.87
C ILE A 123 0.86 -50.15 9.73
N PRO A 124 0.49 -50.85 10.83
CA PRO A 124 -0.33 -52.05 10.75
C PRO A 124 -1.77 -51.68 10.35
N ARG A 125 -2.32 -52.41 9.37
CA ARG A 125 -3.76 -52.42 9.08
C ARG A 125 -4.46 -53.26 10.13
N GLU A 126 -5.46 -52.69 10.79
CA GLU A 126 -6.64 -53.45 11.20
C GLU A 126 -7.89 -52.56 11.12
N ASN A 127 -8.93 -53.14 10.55
CA ASN A 127 -10.17 -52.50 10.14
C ASN A 127 -11.12 -52.31 11.33
N SER A 128 -11.81 -51.17 11.41
CA SER A 128 -13.23 -51.18 11.79
C SER A 128 -13.93 -49.94 11.27
N GLU A 129 -15.04 -50.18 10.61
CA GLU A 129 -15.92 -49.28 9.90
C GLU A 129 -16.39 -48.07 10.71
N LYS A 130 -16.44 -46.91 10.06
CA LYS A 130 -17.60 -46.01 10.02
C LYS A 130 -17.33 -44.90 9.02
N HIS A 131 -17.95 -44.99 7.85
CA HIS A 131 -18.15 -43.84 6.97
C HIS A 131 -18.79 -42.69 7.78
N PRO A 132 -18.21 -41.47 7.82
CA PRO A 132 -19.00 -40.29 8.05
C PRO A 132 -19.49 -39.82 6.68
N GLU A 133 -20.80 -39.88 6.54
CA GLU A 133 -21.59 -39.27 5.49
C GLU A 133 -21.06 -37.89 5.08
N LYS A 134 -21.19 -37.61 3.78
CA LYS A 134 -21.02 -36.28 3.18
C LYS A 134 -21.81 -35.24 3.97
N ARG A 135 -21.19 -34.59 4.96
CA ARG A 135 -21.71 -33.37 5.56
C ARG A 135 -21.54 -32.24 4.56
N ASN A 136 -22.67 -31.83 3.99
CA ASN A 136 -22.80 -30.63 3.18
C ASN A 136 -22.14 -29.44 3.90
N LEU A 137 -21.21 -28.81 3.20
CA LEU A 137 -20.40 -27.68 3.64
C LEU A 137 -21.22 -26.38 3.54
N ALA A 138 -22.12 -26.18 4.49
CA ALA A 138 -22.69 -24.88 4.82
C ALA A 138 -23.14 -24.95 6.28
N GLN A 139 -22.23 -24.66 7.22
CA GLN A 139 -22.62 -24.48 8.61
C GLN A 139 -23.56 -23.27 8.67
N SER A 140 -24.84 -23.53 8.87
CA SER A 140 -25.82 -22.51 9.24
C SER A 140 -25.41 -21.95 10.60
N ILE A 141 -24.76 -20.79 10.59
CA ILE A 141 -24.42 -20.04 11.81
C ILE A 141 -25.73 -19.81 12.56
N SER A 142 -25.76 -20.16 13.85
CA SER A 142 -26.96 -19.94 14.67
C SER A 142 -27.27 -18.43 14.73
N ARG A 143 -28.56 -18.04 14.79
CA ARG A 143 -28.94 -16.60 14.89
C ARG A 143 -28.24 -15.91 16.06
N LYS A 144 -28.02 -16.63 17.17
CA LYS A 144 -27.29 -16.14 18.35
C LYS A 144 -25.83 -15.82 18.03
N GLU A 145 -25.11 -16.71 17.36
CA GLU A 145 -23.72 -16.48 16.92
C GLU A 145 -23.60 -15.35 15.91
N PHE A 146 -24.61 -15.16 15.06
CA PHE A 146 -24.64 -14.03 14.12
C PHE A 146 -24.69 -12.69 14.87
N TYR A 147 -25.60 -12.54 15.85
CA TYR A 147 -25.72 -11.30 16.62
C TYR A 147 -24.48 -11.01 17.48
N VAL A 148 -23.86 -12.05 18.07
CA VAL A 148 -22.60 -11.88 18.82
C VAL A 148 -21.51 -11.32 17.90
N ARG A 149 -21.35 -11.89 16.71
CA ARG A 149 -20.36 -11.40 15.74
C ARG A 149 -20.65 -9.99 15.25
N GLU A 150 -21.92 -9.66 14.99
CA GLU A 150 -22.29 -8.30 14.60
C GLU A 150 -21.93 -7.28 15.69
N ASN A 151 -22.12 -7.65 16.95
CA ASN A 151 -21.73 -6.82 18.09
C ASN A 151 -20.21 -6.69 18.24
N GLU A 152 -19.45 -7.77 18.05
CA GLU A 152 -17.97 -7.73 18.03
C GLU A 152 -17.47 -6.79 16.92
N VAL A 153 -18.04 -6.88 15.72
CA VAL A 153 -17.71 -5.99 14.59
C VAL A 153 -18.04 -4.53 14.92
N LYS A 154 -19.22 -4.27 15.50
CA LYS A 154 -19.61 -2.91 15.91
C LYS A 154 -18.67 -2.36 16.98
N MET A 155 -18.32 -3.18 17.97
CA MET A 155 -17.38 -2.80 19.03
C MET A 155 -16.01 -2.45 18.44
N ALA A 156 -15.40 -3.37 17.69
CA ALA A 156 -14.09 -3.17 17.07
C ALA A 156 -14.04 -1.94 16.16
N ARG A 157 -15.12 -1.65 15.41
CA ARG A 157 -15.20 -0.44 14.57
C ARG A 157 -15.31 0.85 15.36
N ASN A 158 -15.98 0.82 16.51
CA ASN A 158 -16.19 2.01 17.35
C ASN A 158 -14.99 2.30 18.26
N THR A 159 -14.31 1.25 18.73
CA THR A 159 -13.18 1.39 19.65
C THR A 159 -11.84 1.48 18.94
N GLY A 160 -11.70 0.85 17.77
CA GLY A 160 -10.41 0.44 17.23
C GLY A 160 -10.03 -0.95 17.75
N ILE A 161 -8.90 -1.48 17.28
CA ILE A 161 -8.32 -2.75 17.76
C ILE A 161 -6.88 -2.51 18.22
N GLY A 162 -6.69 -2.63 19.53
CA GLY A 162 -5.39 -2.51 20.18
C GLY A 162 -4.64 -3.83 20.33
N ILE A 163 -3.36 -3.66 20.64
CA ILE A 163 -2.42 -4.76 20.82
C ILE A 163 -2.32 -5.03 22.31
N GLY A 164 -2.77 -6.22 22.74
CA GLY A 164 -2.78 -6.62 24.14
C GLY A 164 -1.59 -7.48 24.58
N ASP A 165 -0.72 -7.90 23.65
CA ASP A 165 0.28 -8.93 23.88
C ASP A 165 1.72 -8.40 23.80
N GLU A 166 2.51 -8.63 24.85
CA GLU A 166 3.92 -8.23 24.95
C GLU A 166 4.83 -8.84 23.87
N LYS A 167 4.51 -10.07 23.44
CA LYS A 167 5.20 -10.76 22.34
C LYS A 167 4.99 -9.98 21.06
N MET A 168 3.77 -9.52 20.80
CA MET A 168 3.45 -8.72 19.62
C MET A 168 4.20 -7.38 19.63
N GLU A 169 4.24 -6.69 20.77
CA GLU A 169 5.06 -5.47 20.93
C GLU A 169 6.54 -5.74 20.62
N THR A 170 7.06 -6.91 20.97
CA THR A 170 8.45 -7.29 20.72
C THR A 170 8.71 -7.49 19.23
N TYR A 171 7.80 -8.15 18.49
CA TYR A 171 7.89 -8.23 17.03
C TYR A 171 7.85 -6.85 16.36
N LEU A 172 6.99 -5.95 16.85
CA LEU A 172 6.92 -4.59 16.34
C LEU A 172 8.22 -3.81 16.60
N MET A 173 8.75 -3.87 17.82
CA MET A 173 10.03 -3.22 18.15
C MET A 173 11.18 -3.78 17.30
N ASN A 174 11.24 -5.10 17.12
CA ASN A 174 12.27 -5.73 16.28
C ASN A 174 12.15 -5.29 14.82
N ALA A 175 10.92 -5.20 14.28
CA ALA A 175 10.68 -4.72 12.93
C ALA A 175 11.16 -3.27 12.74
N LEU A 176 10.88 -2.40 13.71
CA LEU A 176 11.34 -1.01 13.70
C LEU A 176 12.85 -0.90 13.85
N LEU A 177 13.45 -1.60 14.83
CA LEU A 177 14.89 -1.55 15.09
C LEU A 177 15.71 -2.13 13.95
N SER A 178 15.19 -3.11 13.20
CA SER A 178 15.86 -3.66 12.01
C SER A 178 16.10 -2.63 10.91
N LYS A 179 15.40 -1.48 10.95
CA LYS A 179 15.58 -0.36 10.03
C LYS A 179 16.60 0.67 10.53
N SER A 180 17.01 0.58 11.79
CA SER A 180 18.05 1.43 12.31
C SER A 180 19.41 0.99 11.79
N PRO A 181 20.29 1.91 11.35
CA PRO A 181 21.67 1.56 11.00
C PRO A 181 22.44 0.86 12.12
N ASP A 182 22.13 1.20 13.37
CA ASP A 182 22.77 0.65 14.58
C ASP A 182 21.98 -0.50 15.23
N GLY A 183 20.80 -0.84 14.71
CA GLY A 183 19.90 -1.85 15.27
C GLY A 183 19.37 -1.57 16.69
N SER A 184 19.61 -0.38 17.25
CA SER A 184 19.42 -0.11 18.69
C SER A 184 18.59 1.14 19.01
N THR A 185 18.48 2.10 18.07
CA THR A 185 17.71 3.34 18.26
C THR A 185 16.64 3.55 17.19
N LEU A 186 15.62 4.37 17.48
CA LEU A 186 14.61 4.81 16.51
C LEU A 186 14.83 6.26 16.05
N ASN A 187 16.06 6.75 16.18
CA ASN A 187 16.43 8.11 15.82
C ASN A 187 16.22 8.37 14.32
N GLY A 188 15.56 9.48 14.01
CA GLY A 188 15.19 9.90 12.66
C GLY A 188 13.83 9.37 12.20
N MET A 189 13.18 8.48 12.95
CA MET A 189 11.90 7.88 12.53
C MET A 189 10.70 8.75 12.96
N ASN A 190 9.75 8.89 12.03
CA ASN A 190 8.43 9.47 12.29
C ASN A 190 7.42 8.32 12.34
N ILE A 191 6.80 8.07 13.49
CA ILE A 191 5.90 6.93 13.69
C ILE A 191 4.49 7.43 14.00
N ALA A 192 3.49 6.87 13.32
CA ALA A 192 2.08 7.09 13.61
C ALA A 192 1.44 5.77 14.07
N VAL A 193 0.99 5.73 15.32
CA VAL A 193 0.35 4.57 15.92
C VAL A 193 -1.16 4.75 15.97
N PHE A 194 -1.91 3.77 15.45
CA PHE A 194 -3.37 3.78 15.39
C PHE A 194 -3.96 2.70 16.29
N ASP A 195 -4.92 3.12 17.11
CA ASP A 195 -5.77 2.29 17.95
C ASP A 195 -5.00 1.29 18.82
N LEU A 196 -3.77 1.63 19.22
CA LEU A 196 -2.85 0.66 19.79
C LEU A 196 -3.23 0.30 21.23
N HIS A 197 -3.94 1.19 21.93
CA HIS A 197 -4.44 1.05 23.31
C HIS A 197 -3.37 0.66 24.36
N SER A 198 -2.09 0.64 23.99
CA SER A 198 -0.95 0.30 24.84
C SER A 198 -0.07 1.52 25.10
N ARG A 199 -0.14 2.04 26.34
CA ARG A 199 0.81 3.05 26.83
C ARG A 199 2.23 2.51 26.93
N ARG A 200 2.37 1.22 27.25
CA ARG A 200 3.66 0.54 27.37
C ARG A 200 4.41 0.57 26.04
N PHE A 201 3.75 0.24 24.93
CA PHE A 201 4.39 0.28 23.62
C PHE A 201 4.82 1.70 23.24
N VAL A 202 3.96 2.70 23.49
CA VAL A 202 4.29 4.12 23.32
C VAL A 202 5.54 4.51 24.13
N GLU A 203 5.63 4.09 25.39
CA GLU A 203 6.80 4.35 26.24
C GLU A 203 8.07 3.68 25.69
N ARG A 204 7.97 2.45 25.17
CA ARG A 204 9.10 1.76 24.51
C ARG A 204 9.60 2.54 23.29
N LEU A 205 8.70 3.04 22.44
CA LEU A 205 9.08 3.86 21.28
C LEU A 205 9.80 5.15 21.69
N LEU A 206 9.28 5.83 22.72
CA LEU A 206 9.88 7.08 23.23
C LEU A 206 11.24 6.83 23.87
N ASN A 207 11.39 5.75 24.65
CA ASN A 207 12.65 5.38 25.27
C ASN A 207 13.70 4.93 24.24
N ALA A 208 13.28 4.39 23.10
CA ALA A 208 14.16 4.04 22.00
C ALA A 208 14.58 5.25 21.12
N GLY A 209 14.11 6.47 21.43
CA GLY A 209 14.55 7.70 20.76
C GLY A 209 13.79 8.06 19.46
N VAL A 210 12.53 7.65 19.31
CA VAL A 210 11.73 8.07 18.15
C VAL A 210 11.69 9.60 18.00
N SER A 211 11.92 10.12 16.80
CA SER A 211 12.01 11.57 16.57
C SER A 211 10.66 12.28 16.59
N SER A 212 9.61 11.62 16.12
CA SER A 212 8.24 12.12 16.16
C SER A 212 7.27 10.97 16.31
N LEU A 213 6.30 11.10 17.21
CA LEU A 213 5.29 10.08 17.47
C LEU A 213 3.88 10.68 17.43
N SER A 214 3.03 10.21 16.52
CA SER A 214 1.60 10.50 16.53
C SER A 214 0.84 9.33 17.13
N ILE A 215 -0.03 9.60 18.11
CA ILE A 215 -0.93 8.62 18.71
C ILE A 215 -2.34 8.94 18.23
N ILE A 216 -2.98 8.01 17.53
CA ILE A 216 -4.28 8.19 16.93
C ILE A 216 -5.22 7.13 17.47
N GLU A 217 -6.34 7.57 18.03
CA GLU A 217 -7.33 6.68 18.65
C GLU A 217 -8.72 6.97 18.07
N THR A 218 -9.46 5.93 17.73
CA THR A 218 -10.83 6.02 17.21
C THR A 218 -11.81 6.35 18.35
N SER A 219 -11.67 5.62 19.46
CA SER A 219 -12.47 5.82 20.68
C SER A 219 -12.23 7.20 21.29
N GLN A 220 -13.31 7.88 21.66
CA GLN A 220 -13.22 9.18 22.36
C GLN A 220 -12.51 9.05 23.72
N CYS A 221 -12.75 7.94 24.44
CA CYS A 221 -12.14 7.71 25.74
C CYS A 221 -10.62 7.53 25.61
N GLU A 222 -10.17 6.70 24.67
CA GLU A 222 -8.74 6.48 24.44
C GLU A 222 -8.04 7.71 23.85
N ALA A 223 -8.69 8.44 22.94
CA ALA A 223 -8.16 9.69 22.41
C ALA A 223 -7.95 10.75 23.50
N GLN A 224 -8.86 10.85 24.47
CA GLN A 224 -8.71 11.76 25.61
C GLN A 224 -7.54 11.33 26.51
N LYS A 225 -7.41 10.04 26.81
CA LYS A 225 -6.26 9.48 27.55
C LYS A 225 -4.94 9.76 26.83
N ALA A 226 -4.89 9.59 25.52
CA ALA A 226 -3.71 9.89 24.69
C ALA A 226 -3.36 11.39 24.73
N LYS A 227 -4.36 12.27 24.65
CA LYS A 227 -4.18 13.72 24.73
C LYS A 227 -3.60 14.17 26.08
N GLU A 228 -4.11 13.62 27.18
CA GLU A 228 -3.58 13.90 28.52
C GLU A 228 -2.16 13.39 28.71
N TYR A 229 -1.88 12.17 28.22
CA TYR A 229 -0.55 11.57 28.28
C TYR A 229 0.48 12.39 27.49
N THR A 230 0.17 12.73 26.23
CA THR A 230 1.06 13.54 25.39
C THR A 230 1.29 14.94 25.97
N GLY A 231 0.27 15.54 26.60
CA GLY A 231 0.40 16.81 27.33
C GLY A 231 1.40 16.73 28.50
N LYS A 232 1.44 15.62 29.23
CA LYS A 232 2.42 15.39 30.30
C LYS A 232 3.83 15.15 29.77
N ILE A 233 3.97 14.36 28.70
CA ILE A 233 5.26 14.02 28.10
C ILE A 233 5.94 15.25 27.47
N ARG A 234 5.20 16.07 26.72
CA ARG A 234 5.72 17.32 26.12
C ARG A 234 6.34 18.24 27.18
N LYS A 235 5.67 18.37 28.33
CA LYS A 235 6.14 19.20 29.45
C LYS A 235 7.38 18.63 30.15
N LYS A 236 7.52 17.30 30.22
CA LYS A 236 8.59 16.63 30.98
C LYS A 236 9.85 16.32 30.18
N LYS A 237 9.73 16.05 28.87
CA LYS A 237 10.83 15.50 28.06
C LYS A 237 11.14 16.27 26.77
N GLY A 238 10.41 17.35 26.45
CA GLY A 238 10.62 18.11 25.20
C GLY A 238 10.39 17.30 23.90
N LEU A 239 9.82 16.10 24.01
CA LEU A 239 9.62 15.16 22.90
C LEU A 239 8.48 15.61 21.97
N ILE A 240 8.63 15.33 20.68
CA ILE A 240 7.64 15.68 19.66
C ILE A 240 6.60 14.57 19.56
N VAL A 241 5.57 14.62 20.42
CA VAL A 241 4.49 13.62 20.47
C VAL A 241 3.14 14.26 20.23
N GLY A 242 2.33 13.78 19.29
CA GLY A 242 0.98 14.26 18.98
C GLY A 242 -0.09 13.26 19.39
N ALA A 243 -1.30 13.75 19.66
CA ALA A 243 -2.47 12.92 19.91
C ALA A 243 -3.65 13.40 19.08
N TYR A 244 -4.34 12.48 18.40
CA TYR A 244 -5.45 12.77 17.51
C TYR A 244 -6.59 11.78 17.70
N ARG A 245 -7.81 12.23 17.41
CA ARG A 245 -8.96 11.35 17.27
C ARG A 245 -9.30 11.20 15.79
N ALA A 246 -9.13 10.00 15.25
CA ALA A 246 -9.48 9.66 13.88
C ALA A 246 -9.54 8.14 13.70
N ASN A 247 -10.24 7.70 12.67
CA ASN A 247 -10.25 6.29 12.26
C ASN A 247 -9.12 6.03 11.26
N MET A 248 -8.36 4.94 11.43
CA MET A 248 -7.29 4.52 10.53
C MET A 248 -7.75 4.38 9.07
N GLU A 249 -9.01 4.00 8.82
CA GLU A 249 -9.59 3.88 7.48
C GLU A 249 -9.54 5.19 6.68
N SER A 250 -9.50 6.35 7.36
CA SER A 250 -9.36 7.65 6.71
C SER A 250 -8.04 7.84 5.95
N LEU A 251 -7.00 7.07 6.28
CA LEU A 251 -5.75 7.04 5.52
C LEU A 251 -5.86 6.27 4.20
N PHE A 252 -6.89 5.43 4.06
CA PHE A 252 -7.03 4.48 2.96
C PHE A 252 -8.36 4.67 2.22
N PRO A 253 -8.66 5.88 1.70
CA PRO A 253 -9.89 6.09 0.95
C PRO A 253 -9.89 5.19 -0.29
N LEU A 254 -11.01 4.50 -0.53
CA LEU A 254 -11.28 3.93 -1.84
C LEU A 254 -11.64 5.08 -2.78
N CYS A 255 -10.71 5.42 -3.68
CA CYS A 255 -10.95 6.46 -4.68
C CYS A 255 -12.09 6.03 -5.61
N THR A 256 -13.12 6.86 -5.68
CA THR A 256 -14.22 6.71 -6.63
C THR A 256 -14.28 7.93 -7.52
N ARG A 257 -14.88 7.80 -8.70
CA ARG A 257 -15.10 8.91 -9.64
C ARG A 257 -15.73 10.16 -8.99
N LYS A 258 -16.53 9.96 -7.94
CA LYS A 258 -17.36 10.99 -7.29
C LYS A 258 -16.74 11.60 -6.03
N LYS A 259 -15.68 11.01 -5.47
CA LYS A 259 -15.15 11.46 -4.17
C LYS A 259 -13.64 11.24 -4.08
N GLN A 260 -12.90 12.34 -4.15
CA GLN A 260 -11.50 12.39 -3.73
C GLN A 260 -11.40 13.21 -2.45
N ILE A 261 -11.09 12.53 -1.35
CA ILE A 261 -10.91 13.16 -0.04
C ILE A 261 -9.47 13.66 0.04
N ILE A 262 -9.28 14.83 0.65
CA ILE A 262 -7.94 15.35 0.99
C ILE A 262 -7.28 14.36 1.95
N PHE A 263 -6.05 13.97 1.64
CA PHE A 263 -5.31 13.02 2.48
C PHE A 263 -5.06 13.63 3.87
N PRO A 264 -5.43 12.95 4.97
CA PRO A 264 -5.34 13.53 6.31
C PRO A 264 -3.90 13.44 6.86
N ALA A 265 -2.95 14.09 6.18
CA ALA A 265 -1.51 14.04 6.48
C ALA A 265 -1.16 14.41 7.92
N LYS A 266 -1.98 15.24 8.58
CA LYS A 266 -1.82 15.59 10.00
C LYS A 266 -1.80 14.38 10.94
N LEU A 267 -2.35 13.24 10.52
CA LEU A 267 -2.34 12.01 11.31
C LEU A 267 -0.95 11.33 11.30
N LEU A 268 -0.13 11.59 10.28
CA LEU A 268 1.21 10.98 10.17
C LEU A 268 2.28 11.72 10.99
N PHE A 269 2.00 12.93 11.48
CA PHE A 269 2.99 13.79 12.11
C PHE A 269 2.47 14.42 13.40
N ALA A 270 3.33 14.52 14.42
CA ALA A 270 2.94 15.01 15.73
C ALA A 270 2.59 16.51 15.77
N ASN A 271 3.02 17.28 14.76
CA ASN A 271 2.68 18.69 14.60
C ASN A 271 2.72 19.12 13.11
N GLN A 272 2.17 20.31 12.83
CA GLN A 272 2.03 20.83 11.47
C GLN A 272 3.34 21.30 10.84
N GLN A 273 4.33 21.75 11.64
CA GLN A 273 5.62 22.21 11.12
C GLN A 273 6.44 21.04 10.57
N LEU A 274 6.43 19.91 11.27
CA LEU A 274 7.03 18.65 10.80
C LEU A 274 6.36 18.18 9.52
N MET A 275 5.04 18.17 9.46
CA MET A 275 4.30 17.79 8.25
C MET A 275 4.73 18.64 7.04
N LYS A 276 4.84 19.96 7.20
CA LYS A 276 5.25 20.87 6.12
C LYS A 276 6.70 20.65 5.67
N SER A 277 7.60 20.35 6.60
CA SER A 277 9.02 20.12 6.31
C SER A 277 9.31 18.71 5.80
N ALA A 278 8.42 17.74 6.04
CA ALA A 278 8.56 16.35 5.63
C ALA A 278 8.11 16.05 4.19
N VAL A 279 7.67 17.06 3.42
CA VAL A 279 7.28 16.87 2.01
C VAL A 279 8.51 16.44 1.22
N ASN A 280 8.50 15.17 0.80
CA ASN A 280 9.55 14.55 0.00
C ASN A 280 8.90 13.46 -0.88
N PRO A 281 8.30 13.83 -2.02
CA PRO A 281 7.50 12.91 -2.81
C PRO A 281 8.30 11.66 -3.23
N PHE A 282 7.72 10.49 -2.98
CA PHE A 282 8.27 9.22 -3.41
C PHE A 282 8.42 9.19 -4.94
N LYS A 283 9.55 8.66 -5.41
CA LYS A 283 9.86 8.48 -6.82
C LYS A 283 10.56 7.14 -6.98
N LEU A 284 10.34 6.48 -8.11
CA LEU A 284 11.10 5.31 -8.49
C LEU A 284 12.56 5.72 -8.76
N LEU A 285 13.49 4.87 -8.33
CA LEU A 285 14.89 5.01 -8.68
C LEU A 285 15.08 4.56 -10.14
N LYS A 286 15.94 5.27 -10.87
CA LYS A 286 16.39 4.79 -12.18
C LYS A 286 17.47 3.73 -11.94
N GLU A 287 17.45 2.62 -12.68
CA GLU A 287 18.46 1.55 -12.59
C GLU A 287 19.91 2.08 -12.67
N SER A 288 20.14 3.20 -13.38
CA SER A 288 21.46 3.85 -13.48
C SER A 288 21.88 4.66 -12.25
N ALA A 289 20.97 4.94 -11.30
CA ALA A 289 21.25 5.66 -10.06
C ALA A 289 21.59 4.72 -8.90
N ALA A 290 21.45 3.40 -9.06
CA ALA A 290 21.83 2.40 -8.07
C ALA A 290 23.36 2.34 -7.83
N GLN A 291 24.17 3.04 -8.64
CA GLN A 291 25.64 3.10 -8.52
C GLN A 291 26.20 4.45 -8.06
N VAL A 292 25.36 5.45 -7.79
CA VAL A 292 25.85 6.70 -7.19
C VAL A 292 25.43 6.67 -5.73
N ASP A 293 26.37 6.30 -4.86
CA ASP A 293 26.35 6.63 -3.44
C ASP A 293 26.35 8.15 -3.32
N ASP A 294 25.19 8.75 -3.56
CA ASP A 294 24.94 10.13 -3.19
C ASP A 294 24.77 10.14 -1.66
N GLU A 295 25.89 10.32 -0.96
CA GLU A 295 25.94 10.60 0.48
C GLU A 295 25.13 11.87 0.86
N SER A 296 24.54 12.60 -0.11
CA SER A 296 23.59 13.70 0.16
C SER A 296 22.21 13.21 0.64
N GLY A 297 22.21 12.56 1.79
CA GLY A 297 21.03 12.38 2.64
C GLY A 297 19.94 11.53 2.01
N ASN A 298 19.86 10.26 2.41
CA ASN A 298 18.72 9.40 2.14
C ASN A 298 17.45 9.97 2.80
N LYS A 299 16.84 10.99 2.19
CA LYS A 299 15.68 11.75 2.68
C LYS A 299 14.42 10.88 2.79
N GLN A 300 14.47 9.62 2.31
CA GLN A 300 13.44 8.62 2.59
C GLN A 300 13.47 8.12 4.05
N ARG A 301 14.59 8.27 4.79
CA ARG A 301 14.68 7.87 6.21
C ARG A 301 13.64 8.56 7.11
N PHE A 302 13.14 9.73 6.70
CA PHE A 302 12.13 10.49 7.42
C PHE A 302 10.70 10.15 6.98
N ALA A 303 10.50 9.22 6.05
CA ALA A 303 9.17 8.80 5.64
C ALA A 303 8.40 8.22 6.85
N PRO A 304 7.12 8.60 7.03
CA PRO A 304 6.32 8.06 8.12
C PRO A 304 6.21 6.54 8.11
N ILE A 305 6.24 5.93 9.29
CA ILE A 305 5.87 4.53 9.53
C ILE A 305 4.51 4.51 10.23
N ILE A 306 3.53 3.88 9.59
CA ILE A 306 2.19 3.70 10.13
C ILE A 306 2.12 2.34 10.80
N ILE A 307 1.63 2.29 12.04
CA ILE A 307 1.41 1.05 12.79
C ILE A 307 -0.04 0.99 13.22
N GLY A 308 -0.76 -0.07 12.87
CA GLY A 308 -2.14 -0.26 13.32
C GLY A 308 -2.84 -1.45 12.69
N CYS A 309 -4.01 -1.80 13.22
CA CYS A 309 -4.84 -2.88 12.71
C CYS A 309 -6.24 -2.37 12.37
N LEU A 310 -6.68 -2.53 11.12
CA LEU A 310 -8.05 -2.22 10.75
C LEU A 310 -9.02 -3.26 11.32
N PRO A 311 -10.20 -2.86 11.82
CA PRO A 311 -11.01 -3.70 12.70
C PRO A 311 -11.74 -4.86 12.03
N THR A 312 -11.72 -4.95 10.70
CA THR A 312 -12.41 -6.03 9.96
C THR A 312 -11.60 -6.48 8.75
N ALA A 313 -11.78 -7.75 8.35
CA ALA A 313 -11.15 -8.30 7.15
C ALA A 313 -11.52 -7.52 5.87
N SER A 314 -12.73 -6.98 5.78
CA SER A 314 -13.14 -6.15 4.63
C SER A 314 -12.37 -4.82 4.60
N GLN A 315 -12.20 -4.16 5.75
CA GLN A 315 -11.41 -2.91 5.82
C GLN A 315 -9.94 -3.18 5.48
N GLN A 316 -9.37 -4.28 5.97
CA GLN A 316 -8.01 -4.71 5.58
C GLN A 316 -7.87 -4.92 4.07
N SER A 317 -8.82 -5.62 3.41
CA SER A 317 -8.80 -5.81 1.95
C SER A 317 -8.91 -4.48 1.19
N ASN A 318 -9.76 -3.57 1.68
CA ASN A 318 -9.92 -2.24 1.10
C ASN A 318 -8.66 -1.40 1.23
N MET A 319 -7.98 -1.50 2.38
CA MET A 319 -6.68 -0.86 2.62
C MET A 319 -5.62 -1.34 1.64
N LEU A 320 -5.45 -2.66 1.45
CA LEU A 320 -4.49 -3.20 0.48
C LEU A 320 -4.77 -2.69 -0.94
N THR A 321 -6.05 -2.64 -1.33
CA THR A 321 -6.47 -2.08 -2.63
C THR A 321 -6.19 -0.58 -2.73
N SER A 322 -6.50 0.17 -1.67
CA SER A 322 -6.27 1.61 -1.59
C SER A 322 -4.78 1.95 -1.65
N MET A 323 -3.90 1.15 -1.03
CA MET A 323 -2.45 1.33 -1.11
C MET A 323 -1.94 1.20 -2.55
N ILE A 324 -2.36 0.15 -3.27
CA ILE A 324 -2.04 -0.04 -4.70
C ILE A 324 -2.49 1.18 -5.50
N PHE A 325 -3.74 1.62 -5.33
CA PHE A 325 -4.28 2.70 -6.12
C PHE A 325 -3.64 4.05 -5.78
N ASN A 326 -3.39 4.33 -4.50
CA ASN A 326 -2.71 5.57 -4.09
C ASN A 326 -1.29 5.65 -4.61
N LEU A 327 -0.55 4.54 -4.62
CA LEU A 327 0.81 4.54 -5.16
C LEU A 327 0.80 4.76 -6.68
N ILE A 328 -0.11 4.09 -7.41
CA ILE A 328 -0.28 4.31 -8.85
C ILE A 328 -0.63 5.78 -9.13
N MET A 329 -1.63 6.35 -8.44
CA MET A 329 -1.99 7.77 -8.63
C MET A 329 -0.83 8.72 -8.34
N HIS A 330 -0.01 8.41 -7.33
CA HIS A 330 1.13 9.22 -6.96
C HIS A 330 2.24 9.16 -8.01
N LEU A 331 2.64 7.94 -8.41
CA LEU A 331 3.70 7.71 -9.40
C LEU A 331 3.30 8.21 -10.79
N CYS A 332 2.03 8.06 -11.15
CA CYS A 332 1.47 8.58 -12.39
C CYS A 332 1.06 10.06 -12.30
N ALA A 333 1.48 10.80 -11.25
CA ALA A 333 1.19 12.21 -10.99
C ALA A 333 -0.30 12.66 -11.13
N VAL A 334 -1.25 11.72 -11.10
CA VAL A 334 -2.69 11.98 -11.22
C VAL A 334 -3.21 12.70 -9.98
N LYS A 335 -2.65 12.36 -8.80
CA LYS A 335 -2.94 13.04 -7.54
C LYS A 335 -1.64 13.26 -6.77
N LYS A 336 -1.37 14.51 -6.38
CA LYS A 336 -0.18 14.86 -5.57
C LYS A 336 -0.42 14.73 -4.07
N ASP A 337 -1.67 14.86 -3.64
CA ASP A 337 -2.10 14.74 -2.25
C ASP A 337 -2.39 13.26 -1.90
N THR A 338 -1.31 12.51 -1.74
CA THR A 338 -1.30 11.10 -1.32
C THR A 338 -0.36 10.91 -0.14
N MET A 339 -0.43 9.76 0.53
CA MET A 339 0.53 9.43 1.59
C MET A 339 1.99 9.43 1.10
N PHE A 340 2.22 9.09 -0.17
CA PHE A 340 3.55 8.99 -0.77
C PHE A 340 4.17 10.36 -1.11
N GLN A 341 3.45 11.47 -0.89
CA GLN A 341 4.03 12.82 -0.88
C GLN A 341 5.13 12.97 0.19
N TYR A 342 5.11 12.11 1.22
CA TYR A 342 6.04 12.14 2.35
C TYR A 342 7.12 11.05 2.28
N GLY A 343 7.31 10.45 1.10
CA GLY A 343 8.36 9.46 0.83
C GLY A 343 7.85 8.03 0.81
N ALA A 344 8.74 7.07 1.05
CA ALA A 344 8.45 5.64 1.06
C ALA A 344 7.68 5.24 2.33
N VAL A 345 6.43 5.70 2.46
CA VAL A 345 5.60 5.47 3.65
C VAL A 345 5.40 3.98 3.87
N GLN A 346 5.80 3.50 5.05
CA GLN A 346 5.71 2.09 5.44
C GLN A 346 4.45 1.86 6.27
N LEU A 347 3.84 0.69 6.09
CA LEU A 347 2.73 0.20 6.92
C LEU A 347 3.16 -1.08 7.63
N ILE A 348 3.04 -1.09 8.95
CA ILE A 348 3.11 -2.29 9.78
C ILE A 348 1.70 -2.58 10.28
N THR A 349 1.12 -3.70 9.85
CA THR A 349 -0.28 -4.03 10.14
C THR A 349 -0.48 -5.52 10.42
N PHE A 350 -1.69 -5.89 10.81
CA PHE A 350 -2.09 -7.26 11.09
C PHE A 350 -3.26 -7.64 10.17
N LEU A 351 -3.10 -8.75 9.45
CA LEU A 351 -4.06 -9.20 8.46
C LEU A 351 -4.73 -10.50 8.93
N SER A 352 -6.03 -10.66 8.68
CA SER A 352 -6.68 -11.96 8.79
C SER A 352 -6.02 -12.97 7.84
N ALA A 353 -6.16 -14.27 8.11
CA ALA A 353 -5.56 -15.33 7.28
C ALA A 353 -5.80 -15.14 5.78
N GLY A 354 -7.02 -14.80 5.36
CA GLY A 354 -7.33 -14.58 3.95
C GLY A 354 -6.64 -13.36 3.34
N ASN A 355 -6.53 -12.25 4.07
CA ASN A 355 -5.82 -11.07 3.60
C ASN A 355 -4.30 -11.27 3.63
N PHE A 356 -3.78 -12.02 4.60
CA PHE A 356 -2.37 -12.41 4.66
C PHE A 356 -1.98 -13.25 3.44
N VAL A 357 -2.80 -14.25 3.10
CA VAL A 357 -2.63 -15.06 1.89
C VAL A 357 -2.69 -14.19 0.65
N LEU A 358 -3.68 -13.28 0.54
CA LEU A 358 -3.73 -12.32 -0.57
C LEU A 358 -2.45 -11.49 -0.66
N ALA A 359 -1.85 -11.11 0.46
CA ALA A 359 -0.66 -10.29 0.48
C ALA A 359 0.64 -11.06 0.13
N THR A 360 0.68 -12.38 0.28
CA THR A 360 1.93 -13.16 0.25
C THR A 360 1.97 -14.29 -0.79
N CYS A 361 0.84 -14.83 -1.22
CA CYS A 361 0.80 -16.10 -1.95
C CYS A 361 1.49 -16.10 -3.32
N ALA A 362 1.65 -14.94 -3.98
CA ALA A 362 2.40 -14.88 -5.23
C ALA A 362 3.91 -15.09 -5.06
N MET A 363 4.44 -14.77 -3.87
CA MET A 363 5.87 -14.89 -3.56
C MET A 363 6.19 -16.19 -2.82
N ASP A 364 5.18 -17.01 -2.51
CA ASP A 364 5.30 -18.15 -1.61
C ASP A 364 5.00 -19.48 -2.31
N PRO A 365 6.00 -20.36 -2.51
CA PRO A 365 5.80 -21.63 -3.20
C PRO A 365 4.87 -22.58 -2.45
N ASN A 366 4.67 -22.41 -1.13
CA ASN A 366 3.77 -23.25 -0.36
C ASN A 366 2.28 -22.95 -0.65
N MET A 367 1.98 -21.83 -1.33
CA MET A 367 0.62 -21.36 -1.59
C MET A 367 0.17 -21.52 -3.05
N GLN A 368 0.85 -22.38 -3.84
CA GLN A 368 0.52 -22.56 -5.27
C GLN A 368 -0.91 -23.05 -5.55
N PHE A 369 -1.54 -23.70 -4.56
CA PHE A 369 -2.93 -24.17 -4.62
C PHE A 369 -3.97 -23.04 -4.61
N VAL A 370 -3.57 -21.81 -4.31
CA VAL A 370 -4.45 -20.64 -4.29
C VAL A 370 -4.97 -20.31 -5.68
N SER A 371 -6.20 -19.79 -5.76
CA SER A 371 -6.83 -19.46 -7.04
C SER A 371 -6.04 -18.40 -7.81
N ASN A 372 -6.09 -18.51 -9.14
CA ASN A 372 -5.38 -17.60 -10.04
C ASN A 372 -5.65 -16.12 -9.77
N GLY A 373 -6.91 -15.76 -9.52
CA GLY A 373 -7.30 -14.38 -9.25
C GLY A 373 -6.72 -13.82 -7.95
N ILE A 374 -6.53 -14.64 -6.90
CA ILE A 374 -5.85 -14.18 -5.69
C ILE A 374 -4.34 -14.06 -5.95
N LYS A 375 -3.74 -15.01 -6.69
CA LYS A 375 -2.33 -14.95 -7.08
C LYS A 375 -2.01 -13.68 -7.89
N HIS A 376 -2.85 -13.29 -8.84
CA HIS A 376 -2.66 -12.05 -9.61
C HIS A 376 -2.78 -10.78 -8.75
N LYS A 377 -3.74 -10.74 -7.81
CA LYS A 377 -3.84 -9.63 -6.85
C LYS A 377 -2.61 -9.53 -5.96
N SER A 378 -2.14 -10.68 -5.48
CA SER A 378 -0.91 -10.79 -4.70
C SER A 378 0.31 -10.36 -5.50
N TRP A 379 0.38 -10.73 -6.78
CA TRP A 379 1.44 -10.35 -7.71
C TRP A 379 1.51 -8.84 -7.89
N LEU A 380 0.39 -8.20 -8.21
CA LEU A 380 0.33 -6.74 -8.36
C LEU A 380 0.76 -6.02 -7.08
N LEU A 381 0.29 -6.49 -5.91
CA LEU A 381 0.74 -5.94 -4.63
C LEU A 381 2.26 -6.08 -4.47
N ASN A 382 2.82 -7.27 -4.73
CA ASN A 382 4.23 -7.55 -4.53
C ASN A 382 5.16 -6.93 -5.59
N LYS A 383 4.62 -6.55 -6.75
CA LYS A 383 5.32 -5.73 -7.76
C LYS A 383 5.48 -4.29 -7.33
N LEU A 384 4.52 -3.78 -6.56
CA LEU A 384 4.50 -2.39 -6.11
C LEU A 384 5.08 -2.22 -4.70
N PHE A 385 4.96 -3.24 -3.86
CA PHE A 385 5.36 -3.22 -2.46
C PHE A 385 6.20 -4.45 -2.10
N ALA A 386 7.16 -4.27 -1.20
CA ALA A 386 7.78 -5.36 -0.47
C ALA A 386 6.88 -5.72 0.73
N VAL A 387 6.30 -6.91 0.71
CA VAL A 387 5.50 -7.45 1.81
C VAL A 387 6.34 -8.46 2.59
N LYS A 388 6.54 -8.21 3.89
CA LYS A 388 7.36 -9.07 4.77
C LYS A 388 6.58 -9.50 6.01
N PRO A 389 6.33 -10.81 6.22
CA PRO A 389 5.73 -11.30 7.46
C PRO A 389 6.63 -11.02 8.67
N LEU A 390 6.04 -10.56 9.78
CA LEU A 390 6.78 -10.29 11.03
C LEU A 390 7.15 -11.58 11.78
N SER A 391 6.26 -12.57 11.75
CA SER A 391 6.38 -13.82 12.51
C SER A 391 6.25 -15.06 11.62
N GLY A 392 6.53 -14.92 10.32
CA GLY A 392 6.30 -15.99 9.34
C GLY A 392 4.82 -16.42 9.35
N TYR A 393 4.57 -17.73 9.52
CA TYR A 393 3.22 -18.30 9.61
C TYR A 393 2.71 -18.50 11.04
N SER A 394 3.46 -18.12 12.09
CA SER A 394 3.01 -18.43 13.46
C SER A 394 1.75 -17.66 13.84
N GLY A 395 1.55 -16.47 13.24
CA GLY A 395 0.41 -15.58 13.53
C GLY A 395 0.30 -15.18 15.00
N PHE A 396 -0.77 -14.48 15.31
CA PHE A 396 -1.17 -14.05 16.65
C PHE A 396 -2.66 -14.37 16.83
N PRO A 397 -3.06 -15.06 17.91
CA PRO A 397 -4.45 -15.36 18.19
C PRO A 397 -5.32 -14.09 18.20
N HIS A 398 -6.55 -14.18 17.67
CA HIS A 398 -7.46 -13.03 17.59
C HIS A 398 -7.83 -12.43 18.96
N ASN A 399 -7.73 -13.21 20.03
CA ASN A 399 -7.95 -12.77 21.42
C ASN A 399 -6.72 -12.10 22.06
N ALA A 400 -5.57 -12.07 21.39
CA ALA A 400 -4.41 -11.26 21.77
C ALA A 400 -4.59 -9.76 21.45
N PHE A 401 -5.70 -9.43 20.77
CA PHE A 401 -6.10 -8.08 20.45
C PHE A 401 -7.23 -7.62 21.39
N SER A 402 -7.32 -6.32 21.62
CA SER A 402 -8.33 -5.73 22.50
C SER A 402 -9.09 -4.61 21.78
N PRO A 403 -10.41 -4.74 21.55
CA PRO A 403 -11.20 -5.96 21.72
C PRO A 403 -10.72 -7.10 20.79
N PRO A 404 -11.14 -8.36 21.05
CA PRO A 404 -10.81 -9.47 20.17
C PRO A 404 -11.21 -9.20 18.72
N PHE A 405 -10.35 -9.59 17.79
CA PHE A 405 -10.62 -9.34 16.37
C PHE A 405 -11.78 -10.21 15.86
N PRO A 406 -12.79 -9.62 15.17
CA PRO A 406 -13.92 -10.38 14.63
C PRO A 406 -13.51 -11.18 13.38
N LEU A 407 -13.45 -12.51 13.52
CA LEU A 407 -13.08 -13.42 12.43
C LEU A 407 -14.27 -14.07 11.72
N SER A 408 -14.07 -14.42 10.44
CA SER A 408 -15.03 -15.21 9.66
C SER A 408 -15.07 -16.67 10.13
N SER A 409 -16.25 -17.31 10.02
CA SER A 409 -16.43 -18.73 10.38
C SER A 409 -15.57 -19.70 9.58
N SER A 410 -15.19 -19.33 8.36
CA SER A 410 -14.52 -20.23 7.43
C SER A 410 -13.66 -19.45 6.45
N PHE A 411 -12.61 -20.10 5.97
CA PHE A 411 -11.70 -19.56 4.97
C PHE A 411 -11.49 -20.58 3.82
N SER A 412 -11.39 -20.09 2.59
CA SER A 412 -11.13 -20.96 1.44
C SER A 412 -9.80 -21.70 1.59
N TYR A 413 -9.79 -22.99 1.28
CA TYR A 413 -8.60 -23.86 1.42
C TYR A 413 -8.06 -24.01 2.86
N GLU A 414 -8.86 -23.73 3.89
CA GLU A 414 -8.45 -23.76 5.29
C GLU A 414 -7.68 -25.02 5.69
N LYS A 415 -8.09 -26.21 5.24
CA LYS A 415 -7.34 -27.46 5.50
C LYS A 415 -5.89 -27.43 4.99
N LYS A 416 -5.67 -26.89 3.78
CA LYS A 416 -4.33 -26.77 3.19
C LYS A 416 -3.52 -25.68 3.90
N PHE A 417 -4.16 -24.59 4.28
CA PHE A 417 -3.51 -23.54 5.06
C PHE A 417 -3.09 -24.01 6.45
N ASN A 418 -3.96 -24.77 7.13
CA ASN A 418 -3.63 -25.38 8.42
C ASN A 418 -2.42 -26.32 8.32
N SER A 419 -2.26 -27.07 7.22
CA SER A 419 -1.08 -27.92 7.01
C SER A 419 0.24 -27.17 6.85
N ILE A 420 0.19 -25.88 6.48
CA ILE A 420 1.37 -25.00 6.42
C ILE A 420 1.42 -24.02 7.59
N GLY A 421 0.61 -24.21 8.62
CA GLY A 421 0.63 -23.40 9.85
C GLY A 421 -0.20 -22.12 9.81
N ILE A 422 -0.88 -21.81 8.71
CA ILE A 422 -1.76 -20.64 8.60
C ILE A 422 -3.17 -21.04 9.05
N ARG A 423 -3.53 -20.60 10.26
CA ARG A 423 -4.84 -20.82 10.89
C ARG A 423 -5.76 -19.61 10.77
N ASN A 424 -7.05 -19.87 10.62
CA ASN A 424 -8.09 -18.83 10.51
C ASN A 424 -8.28 -18.06 11.83
N GLU A 425 -8.00 -18.68 12.99
CA GLU A 425 -8.08 -18.03 14.32
C GLU A 425 -7.03 -16.94 14.58
N ASN A 426 -6.06 -16.78 13.67
CA ASN A 426 -4.92 -15.90 13.84
C ASN A 426 -4.97 -14.69 12.90
N LEU A 427 -4.34 -13.61 13.37
CA LEU A 427 -3.89 -12.50 12.55
C LEU A 427 -2.39 -12.58 12.32
N TYR A 428 -1.94 -12.08 11.17
CA TYR A 428 -0.55 -12.17 10.73
C TYR A 428 0.01 -10.77 10.59
N GLY A 429 1.06 -10.49 11.36
CA GLY A 429 1.78 -9.22 11.26
C GLY A 429 2.54 -9.16 9.95
N VAL A 430 2.41 -8.05 9.22
CA VAL A 430 3.15 -7.79 7.98
C VAL A 430 3.69 -6.37 7.97
N THR A 431 4.85 -6.21 7.37
CA THR A 431 5.36 -4.93 6.90
C THR A 431 5.09 -4.80 5.41
N ILE A 432 4.61 -3.64 4.98
CA ILE A 432 4.34 -3.28 3.58
C ILE A 432 5.07 -1.96 3.30
N GLU A 433 5.99 -1.98 2.35
CA GLU A 433 6.85 -0.85 1.98
C GLU A 433 6.88 -0.69 0.47
N PRO A 434 6.71 0.51 -0.11
CA PRO A 434 6.75 0.68 -1.56
C PRO A 434 8.13 0.30 -2.10
N ARG A 435 8.17 -0.38 -3.25
CA ARG A 435 9.43 -0.72 -3.91
C ARG A 435 9.98 0.50 -4.63
N ASN A 436 11.30 0.67 -4.54
CA ASN A 436 12.02 1.72 -5.25
C ASN A 436 12.08 1.48 -6.77
N GLU A 437 11.83 0.25 -7.21
CA GLU A 437 11.85 -0.16 -8.61
C GLU A 437 10.66 -1.09 -8.87
N ILE A 438 10.07 -0.98 -10.06
CA ILE A 438 8.98 -1.84 -10.52
C ILE A 438 9.46 -2.56 -11.77
N ASP A 439 9.60 -3.88 -11.65
CA ASP A 439 10.04 -4.73 -12.75
C ASP A 439 8.84 -5.23 -13.59
N ILE A 440 8.77 -4.74 -14.84
CA ILE A 440 7.83 -5.10 -15.90
C ILE A 440 8.65 -5.43 -17.17
N GLY A 441 9.70 -6.24 -17.01
CA GLY A 441 10.56 -6.66 -18.12
C GLY A 441 11.31 -5.48 -18.73
N ASN A 442 11.22 -5.29 -20.05
CA ASN A 442 11.92 -4.20 -20.74
C ASN A 442 11.27 -2.81 -20.55
N LEU A 443 10.15 -2.70 -19.82
CA LEU A 443 9.43 -1.44 -19.61
C LEU A 443 9.85 -0.67 -18.34
N ASN A 444 10.78 -1.19 -17.53
CA ASN A 444 11.18 -0.60 -16.24
C ASN A 444 11.56 0.88 -16.37
N LEU A 445 12.38 1.19 -17.37
CA LEU A 445 12.82 2.55 -17.68
C LEU A 445 11.63 3.48 -18.01
N LEU A 446 10.62 2.95 -18.70
CA LEU A 446 9.47 3.72 -19.16
C LEU A 446 8.48 4.00 -18.03
N VAL A 447 8.32 3.10 -17.05
CA VAL A 447 7.42 3.31 -15.90
C VAL A 447 7.76 4.61 -15.15
N SER A 448 9.05 4.96 -15.07
CA SER A 448 9.51 6.20 -14.43
C SER A 448 9.14 7.49 -15.18
N SER A 449 8.76 7.37 -16.46
CA SER A 449 8.57 8.49 -17.40
C SER A 449 7.21 8.53 -18.09
N ASN A 450 6.43 7.44 -18.04
CA ASN A 450 5.16 7.30 -18.72
C ASN A 450 4.09 6.75 -17.76
N GLU A 451 3.22 7.66 -17.34
CA GLU A 451 2.11 7.42 -16.42
C GLU A 451 1.12 6.35 -16.93
N GLU A 452 0.98 6.20 -18.25
CA GLU A 452 0.00 5.30 -18.85
C GLU A 452 0.39 3.83 -18.70
N ILE A 453 1.69 3.52 -18.77
CA ILE A 453 2.18 2.13 -18.75
C ILE A 453 1.85 1.45 -17.43
N LEU A 454 2.06 2.12 -16.29
CA LEU A 454 1.78 1.54 -14.99
C LEU A 454 0.29 1.28 -14.78
N MET A 455 -0.57 2.19 -15.25
CA MET A 455 -2.02 1.99 -15.21
C MET A 455 -2.47 0.84 -16.13
N LYS A 456 -1.92 0.73 -17.34
CA LYS A 456 -2.14 -0.41 -18.25
C LYS A 456 -1.72 -1.72 -17.62
N TYR A 457 -0.57 -1.73 -16.95
CA TYR A 457 -0.06 -2.92 -16.28
C TYR A 457 -0.96 -3.37 -15.13
N ALA A 458 -1.35 -2.43 -14.26
CA ALA A 458 -2.26 -2.72 -13.16
C ALA A 458 -3.62 -3.24 -13.65
N PHE A 459 -4.13 -2.67 -14.76
CA PHE A 459 -5.30 -3.20 -15.45
C PHE A 459 -5.05 -4.62 -15.95
N TRP A 460 -3.96 -4.83 -16.68
CA TRP A 460 -3.60 -6.10 -17.29
C TRP A 460 -3.54 -7.25 -16.29
N ILE A 461 -2.82 -7.08 -15.17
CA ILE A 461 -2.72 -8.10 -14.12
C ILE A 461 -4.07 -8.35 -13.45
N THR A 462 -4.85 -7.29 -13.22
CA THR A 462 -6.21 -7.43 -12.66
C THR A 462 -7.15 -8.16 -13.62
N PHE A 463 -7.03 -7.88 -14.91
CA PHE A 463 -7.90 -8.39 -15.96
C PHE A 463 -7.62 -9.86 -16.27
N THR A 464 -6.35 -10.21 -16.45
CA THR A 464 -5.89 -11.61 -16.66
C THR A 464 -6.13 -12.48 -15.44
N GLY A 465 -6.11 -11.91 -14.22
CA GLY A 465 -6.49 -12.61 -12.99
C GLY A 465 -7.94 -13.12 -12.97
N LYS A 466 -8.83 -12.59 -13.82
CA LYS A 466 -10.21 -13.09 -13.97
C LYS A 466 -10.28 -14.39 -14.78
N MET A 467 -9.22 -14.76 -15.51
CA MET A 467 -9.19 -15.98 -16.32
C MET A 467 -9.17 -17.23 -15.44
N THR A 468 -9.83 -18.29 -15.90
CA THR A 468 -9.84 -19.57 -15.21
C THR A 468 -8.57 -20.36 -15.52
N ALA A 469 -8.18 -21.27 -14.62
CA ALA A 469 -7.01 -22.12 -14.78
C ALA A 469 -6.97 -22.91 -16.11
N LYS A 470 -8.13 -23.24 -16.69
CA LYS A 470 -8.25 -24.01 -17.93
C LYS A 470 -8.26 -23.16 -19.20
N THR A 471 -8.30 -21.84 -19.07
CA THR A 471 -8.41 -20.93 -20.21
C THR A 471 -7.13 -20.96 -21.04
N LYS A 472 -7.24 -21.20 -22.35
CA LYS A 472 -6.12 -21.11 -23.30
C LYS A 472 -5.75 -19.65 -23.54
N VAL A 473 -4.52 -19.28 -23.22
CA VAL A 473 -4.10 -17.86 -23.18
C VAL A 473 -3.98 -17.30 -24.60
N ALA A 474 -3.29 -18.00 -25.50
CA ALA A 474 -3.11 -17.57 -26.89
C ALA A 474 -4.45 -17.32 -27.62
N GLN A 475 -5.47 -18.14 -27.35
CA GLN A 475 -6.82 -17.94 -27.91
C GLN A 475 -7.44 -16.63 -27.41
N LYS A 476 -7.37 -16.37 -26.10
CA LYS A 476 -7.94 -15.15 -25.52
C LYS A 476 -7.23 -13.89 -25.97
N LEU A 477 -5.91 -13.93 -26.16
CA LEU A 477 -5.16 -12.81 -26.73
C LEU A 477 -5.68 -12.44 -28.12
N ARG A 478 -5.91 -13.43 -29.00
CA ARG A 478 -6.49 -13.20 -30.34
C ARG A 478 -7.91 -12.65 -30.28
N GLU A 479 -8.72 -13.14 -29.35
CA GLU A 479 -10.08 -12.62 -29.14
C GLU A 479 -10.08 -11.17 -28.65
N TRP A 480 -9.11 -10.78 -27.81
CA TRP A 480 -9.04 -9.45 -27.23
C TRP A 480 -8.35 -8.41 -28.13
N LEU A 481 -7.43 -8.87 -28.97
CA LEU A 481 -6.60 -8.05 -29.84
C LEU A 481 -6.66 -8.55 -31.30
N PRO A 482 -7.84 -8.51 -31.94
CA PRO A 482 -8.03 -9.07 -33.28
C PRO A 482 -7.23 -8.33 -34.37
N LYS A 483 -6.77 -7.11 -34.09
CA LYS A 483 -5.98 -6.27 -35.00
C LYS A 483 -4.55 -6.01 -34.49
N ALA A 484 -4.04 -6.86 -33.61
CA ALA A 484 -2.68 -6.70 -33.10
C ALA A 484 -1.67 -6.65 -34.25
N ASN A 485 -0.70 -5.73 -34.20
CA ASN A 485 0.37 -5.66 -35.21
C ASN A 485 1.47 -6.70 -34.98
N ILE A 486 1.40 -7.45 -33.87
CA ILE A 486 2.38 -8.46 -33.50
C ILE A 486 1.81 -9.86 -33.64
N ASP A 487 2.67 -10.83 -33.95
CA ASP A 487 2.27 -12.24 -34.01
C ASP A 487 2.01 -12.78 -32.60
N LEU A 488 0.73 -12.81 -32.22
CA LEU A 488 0.25 -13.32 -30.93
C LEU A 488 0.57 -14.81 -30.74
N SER A 489 0.82 -15.57 -31.81
CA SER A 489 1.15 -17.00 -31.77
C SER A 489 2.56 -17.25 -31.26
N SER A 490 3.44 -16.24 -31.35
CA SER A 490 4.82 -16.30 -30.87
C SER A 490 4.96 -15.94 -29.38
N LEU A 491 3.94 -15.33 -28.77
CA LEU A 491 3.97 -14.86 -27.39
C LEU A 491 3.81 -15.98 -26.36
N VAL A 492 2.95 -16.95 -26.68
CA VAL A 492 2.56 -18.05 -25.80
C VAL A 492 2.22 -19.25 -26.68
N GLU A 493 2.62 -20.45 -26.24
CA GLU A 493 2.26 -21.70 -26.92
C GLU A 493 0.74 -21.81 -27.12
N SER A 494 0.33 -22.36 -28.26
CA SER A 494 -1.06 -22.30 -28.72
C SER A 494 -2.08 -22.98 -27.80
N ASP A 495 -1.64 -23.98 -27.04
CA ASP A 495 -2.42 -24.80 -26.12
C ASP A 495 -2.16 -24.52 -24.64
N ALA A 496 -1.19 -23.65 -24.33
CA ALA A 496 -0.87 -23.27 -22.96
C ALA A 496 -2.08 -22.63 -22.25
N LYS A 497 -2.38 -23.16 -21.08
CA LYS A 497 -3.44 -22.67 -20.21
C LYS A 497 -2.86 -21.76 -19.15
N VAL A 498 -3.72 -20.96 -18.53
CA VAL A 498 -3.35 -20.11 -17.39
C VAL A 498 -2.64 -20.89 -16.27
N ALA A 499 -3.02 -22.14 -16.01
CA ALA A 499 -2.38 -22.98 -15.01
C ALA A 499 -0.94 -23.38 -15.34
N ASP A 500 -0.58 -23.36 -16.63
CA ASP A 500 0.74 -23.77 -17.14
C ASP A 500 1.73 -22.60 -17.12
N LEU A 501 1.22 -21.36 -17.02
CA LEU A 501 2.02 -20.14 -17.00
C LEU A 501 2.39 -19.72 -15.58
N LYS A 502 3.59 -19.14 -15.44
CA LYS A 502 3.99 -18.43 -14.23
C LYS A 502 3.47 -16.99 -14.28
N LEU A 503 3.45 -16.31 -13.13
CA LEU A 503 2.99 -14.92 -13.05
C LEU A 503 3.90 -13.98 -13.86
N GLU A 504 5.20 -14.28 -13.91
CA GLU A 504 6.20 -13.56 -14.69
C GLU A 504 5.93 -13.65 -16.20
N ASP A 505 5.28 -14.71 -16.69
CA ASP A 505 4.94 -14.81 -18.11
C ASP A 505 3.87 -13.78 -18.49
N PHE A 506 2.97 -13.42 -17.57
CA PHE A 506 2.02 -12.33 -17.79
C PHE A 506 2.71 -10.96 -17.87
N ASP A 507 3.84 -10.76 -17.19
CA ASP A 507 4.64 -9.54 -17.31
C ASP A 507 5.31 -9.46 -18.69
N LYS A 508 5.88 -10.57 -19.18
CA LYS A 508 6.49 -10.64 -20.52
C LYS A 508 5.46 -10.42 -21.63
N ILE A 509 4.29 -11.03 -21.49
CA ILE A 509 3.18 -10.83 -22.45
C ILE A 509 2.77 -9.36 -22.45
N PHE A 510 2.64 -8.73 -21.26
CA PHE A 510 2.33 -7.31 -21.18
C PHE A 510 3.40 -6.44 -21.82
N SER A 511 4.68 -6.73 -21.55
CA SER A 511 5.78 -5.90 -22.03
C SER A 511 5.81 -5.82 -23.56
N LEU A 512 5.40 -6.89 -24.23
CA LEU A 512 5.24 -6.96 -25.69
C LEU A 512 3.92 -6.37 -26.20
N LEU A 513 2.83 -6.43 -25.43
CA LEU A 513 1.48 -6.04 -25.85
C LEU A 513 0.99 -4.68 -25.37
N HIS A 514 1.70 -3.98 -24.49
CA HIS A 514 1.19 -2.76 -23.85
C HIS A 514 0.76 -1.66 -24.84
N MET A 515 1.37 -1.59 -26.03
CA MET A 515 1.00 -0.66 -27.10
C MET A 515 -0.30 -1.06 -27.83
N GLU A 516 -0.64 -2.34 -27.82
CA GLU A 516 -1.85 -2.90 -28.42
C GLU A 516 -3.08 -2.73 -27.51
N LEU A 517 -2.88 -2.40 -26.24
CA LEU A 517 -3.95 -1.98 -25.31
C LEU A 517 -4.41 -0.54 -25.63
N ASN A 518 -4.95 -0.35 -26.83
CA ASN A 518 -5.40 0.92 -27.40
C ASN A 518 -6.89 0.82 -27.82
N ASP A 519 -7.36 1.73 -28.68
CA ASP A 519 -8.77 1.79 -29.09
C ASP A 519 -9.27 0.55 -29.84
N ASP A 520 -8.37 -0.26 -30.42
CA ASP A 520 -8.72 -1.53 -31.08
C ASP A 520 -8.81 -2.73 -30.11
N PHE A 521 -8.47 -2.55 -28.83
CA PHE A 521 -8.63 -3.58 -27.80
C PHE A 521 -10.11 -3.82 -27.50
N THR A 522 -10.56 -5.08 -27.58
CA THR A 522 -11.99 -5.43 -27.42
C THR A 522 -12.57 -5.00 -26.07
N HIS A 523 -11.74 -4.94 -25.02
CA HIS A 523 -12.16 -4.52 -23.68
C HIS A 523 -11.71 -3.10 -23.33
N ILE A 524 -11.56 -2.23 -24.33
CA ILE A 524 -11.19 -0.82 -24.12
C ILE A 524 -12.16 -0.09 -23.18
N GLY A 525 -13.44 -0.46 -23.18
CA GLY A 525 -14.42 0.06 -22.22
C GLY A 525 -14.08 -0.28 -20.76
N GLU A 526 -13.61 -1.50 -20.48
CA GLU A 526 -13.14 -1.89 -19.15
C GLU A 526 -11.84 -1.16 -18.77
N LEU A 527 -10.91 -1.00 -19.71
CA LEU A 527 -9.66 -0.25 -19.49
C LEU A 527 -9.95 1.23 -19.17
N ARG A 528 -10.80 1.88 -19.96
CA ARG A 528 -11.25 3.27 -19.70
C ARG A 528 -11.99 3.37 -18.36
N ASN A 529 -12.81 2.37 -18.02
CA ASN A 529 -13.47 2.32 -16.72
C ASN A 529 -12.49 2.17 -15.56
N PHE A 530 -11.44 1.36 -15.74
CA PHE A 530 -10.34 1.22 -14.79
C PHE A 530 -9.60 2.55 -14.59
N TYR A 531 -9.22 3.24 -15.67
CA TYR A 531 -8.57 4.55 -15.60
C TYR A 531 -9.37 5.62 -14.86
N ALA A 532 -10.69 5.59 -15.01
CA ALA A 532 -11.56 6.54 -14.33
C ALA A 532 -11.60 6.34 -12.79
N HIS A 533 -11.01 5.29 -12.22
CA HIS A 533 -10.78 5.21 -10.78
C HIS A 533 -9.69 6.20 -10.33
N PHE A 534 -8.75 6.52 -11.21
CA PHE A 534 -7.63 7.41 -10.93
C PHE A 534 -7.95 8.86 -11.32
N ARG A 535 -8.68 9.07 -12.41
CA ARG A 535 -9.05 10.40 -12.91
C ARG A 535 -10.44 10.80 -12.41
N PRO A 536 -10.57 11.77 -11.49
CA PRO A 536 -11.88 12.24 -11.05
C PRO A 536 -12.60 12.92 -12.22
N ALA A 537 -13.94 12.89 -12.19
CA ALA A 537 -14.70 13.75 -13.08
C ALA A 537 -14.35 15.21 -12.75
N ILE A 538 -14.04 16.02 -13.76
CA ILE A 538 -13.83 17.46 -13.57
C ILE A 538 -15.17 18.00 -13.04
N GLU A 539 -15.21 18.52 -11.81
CA GLU A 539 -16.43 19.03 -11.15
C GLU A 539 -17.06 20.26 -11.84
N ASN A 540 -16.55 20.71 -12.99
CA ASN A 540 -16.99 21.93 -13.69
C ASN A 540 -17.19 21.72 -15.20
N ALA A 541 -18.03 20.77 -15.59
CA ALA A 541 -18.82 20.92 -16.81
C ALA A 541 -20.27 21.24 -16.42
N LYS A 542 -20.47 22.38 -15.74
CA LYS A 542 -21.74 23.08 -15.90
C LYS A 542 -21.77 23.47 -17.37
N PHE A 543 -22.51 22.72 -18.18
CA PHE A 543 -22.95 23.21 -19.46
C PHE A 543 -23.66 24.53 -19.16
N ALA A 544 -23.07 25.64 -19.59
CA ALA A 544 -23.79 26.89 -19.66
C ALA A 544 -24.86 26.67 -20.73
N ASP A 545 -26.13 26.76 -20.31
CA ASP A 545 -27.26 26.92 -21.21
C ASP A 545 -27.14 28.24 -22.00
#